data_AF-A0A1G7LHT8-F1
#
_entry.id   AF-A0A1G7LHT8-F1
#
_cell.length_a   1.000
_cell.length_b   1.000
_cell.length_c   1.000
_cell.angle_alpha   90.00
_cell.angle_beta   90.00
_cell.angle_gamma   90.00
#
_symmetry.space_group_name_H-M   'P 1'
#
loop_
_entity.id
_entity.type
_entity.pdbx_description
1 polymer ?
#
loop_
_entity_poly.entity_id
_entity_poly.type
_entity_poly.pdbx_seq_one_letter_code
_entity_poly.pdbx_strand_id
1 'polypeptide(L)'
;MNNTTENNQAVEKIHRVATELYNANGQKSYPTVSQVRAAAKTDMNTTSEAMKQWRNQQEQQVQTAQIDIPDAVQKAVNETTAKIWSLAQHTANDALHTAQKAWEKDKAESEQLTKEIAEEYDKQSIILEKTTEEKNQLCIELQNLKSEYSEALTKLAGQQARLEAVEQHNKELLGLFKYSDKKTAH
;
A
#
# COMPACT_ATOMS: atom_id res chain seq x y z
N MET A 1 -49.48 -75.08 5.97
CA MET A 1 -49.12 -73.75 6.53
C MET A 1 -48.37 -73.83 7.87
N ASN A 2 -48.00 -75.00 8.40
CA ASN A 2 -47.33 -75.11 9.71
C ASN A 2 -45.79 -74.95 9.66
N ASN A 3 -45.16 -75.28 8.54
CA ASN A 3 -43.68 -75.36 8.45
C ASN A 3 -42.97 -73.99 8.51
N THR A 4 -43.63 -72.92 8.05
CA THR A 4 -43.06 -71.56 8.06
C THR A 4 -43.08 -70.94 9.46
N THR A 5 -44.13 -71.20 10.24
CA THR A 5 -44.29 -70.67 11.61
C THR A 5 -43.31 -71.33 12.59
N GLU A 6 -43.12 -72.64 12.47
CA GLU A 6 -42.14 -73.39 13.26
C GLU A 6 -40.71 -72.95 12.96
N ASN A 7 -40.39 -72.69 11.68
CA ASN A 7 -39.08 -72.19 11.29
C ASN A 7 -38.81 -70.78 11.85
N ASN A 8 -39.81 -69.90 11.88
CA ASN A 8 -39.67 -68.56 12.44
C ASN A 8 -39.43 -68.58 13.97
N GLN A 9 -40.14 -69.46 14.70
CA GLN A 9 -39.92 -69.67 16.14
C GLN A 9 -38.52 -70.24 16.44
N ALA A 10 -37.99 -71.10 15.55
CA ALA A 10 -36.64 -71.60 15.68
C ALA A 10 -35.60 -70.47 15.49
N VAL A 11 -35.78 -69.60 14.49
CA VAL A 11 -34.92 -68.43 14.24
C VAL A 11 -34.91 -67.48 15.45
N GLU A 12 -36.07 -67.16 16.02
CA GLU A 12 -36.18 -66.32 17.22
C GLU A 12 -35.43 -66.92 18.42
N LYS A 13 -35.58 -68.24 18.64
CA LYS A 13 -34.85 -68.96 19.70
C LYS A 13 -33.33 -68.91 19.46
N ILE A 14 -32.89 -69.06 18.22
CA ILE A 14 -31.48 -68.99 17.83
C ILE A 14 -30.91 -67.59 18.08
N HIS A 15 -31.63 -66.52 17.70
CA HIS A 15 -31.20 -65.14 17.97
C HIS A 15 -31.09 -64.86 19.47
N ARG A 16 -32.04 -65.35 20.26
CA ARG A 16 -32.01 -65.22 21.72
C ARG A 16 -30.78 -65.91 22.32
N VAL A 17 -30.55 -67.18 21.97
CA VAL A 17 -29.41 -67.96 22.46
C VAL A 17 -28.08 -67.37 21.99
N ALA A 18 -28.00 -66.88 20.75
CA ALA A 18 -26.83 -66.20 20.23
C ALA A 18 -26.53 -64.92 21.03
N THR A 19 -27.56 -64.14 21.36
CA THR A 19 -27.43 -62.93 22.17
C THR A 19 -26.97 -63.26 23.60
N GLU A 20 -27.52 -64.31 24.23
CA GLU A 20 -27.11 -64.78 25.55
C GLU A 20 -25.63 -65.21 25.56
N LEU A 21 -25.19 -65.98 24.56
CA LEU A 21 -23.80 -66.42 24.43
C LEU A 21 -22.84 -65.26 24.13
N TYR A 22 -23.27 -64.30 23.31
CA TYR A 22 -22.49 -63.10 23.00
C TYR A 22 -22.29 -62.22 24.24
N ASN A 23 -23.34 -62.02 25.04
CA ASN A 23 -23.28 -61.29 26.30
C ASN A 23 -22.45 -62.03 27.37
N ALA A 24 -22.59 -63.36 27.46
CA ALA A 24 -21.81 -64.18 28.39
C ALA A 24 -20.30 -64.14 28.12
N ASN A 25 -19.89 -63.94 26.86
CA ASN A 25 -18.50 -63.75 26.47
C ASN A 25 -18.04 -62.27 26.55
N GLY A 26 -18.83 -61.40 27.18
CA GLY A 26 -18.53 -59.97 27.32
C GLY A 26 -18.47 -59.22 25.99
N GLN A 27 -19.23 -59.66 24.99
CA GLN A 27 -19.33 -59.03 23.67
C GLN A 27 -18.02 -58.99 22.86
N LYS A 28 -17.00 -59.78 23.26
CA LYS A 28 -15.66 -59.77 22.65
C LYS A 28 -15.56 -60.53 21.33
N SER A 29 -16.42 -61.53 21.13
CA SER A 29 -16.42 -62.36 19.92
C SER A 29 -17.79 -62.96 19.67
N TYR A 30 -18.21 -63.02 18.41
CA TYR A 30 -19.48 -63.62 18.02
C TYR A 30 -19.50 -65.12 18.30
N PRO A 31 -20.60 -65.67 18.83
CA PRO A 31 -20.71 -67.10 19.09
C PRO A 31 -20.67 -67.88 17.78
N THR A 32 -20.05 -69.06 17.81
CA THR A 32 -19.97 -69.93 16.63
C THR A 32 -21.31 -70.64 16.39
N VAL A 33 -21.60 -70.98 15.13
CA VAL A 33 -22.84 -71.69 14.75
C VAL A 33 -22.98 -73.01 15.52
N SER A 34 -21.87 -73.70 15.80
CA SER A 34 -21.86 -74.95 16.57
C SER A 34 -22.32 -74.76 18.03
N GLN A 35 -21.84 -73.69 18.69
CA GLN A 35 -22.22 -73.36 20.08
C GLN A 35 -23.70 -73.00 20.17
N VAL A 36 -24.18 -72.19 19.23
CA VAL A 36 -25.59 -71.76 19.19
C VAL A 36 -26.50 -72.95 18.89
N ARG A 37 -26.11 -73.83 17.96
CA ARG A 37 -26.85 -75.06 17.64
C ARG A 37 -26.97 -76.00 18.84
N ALA A 38 -25.86 -76.21 19.56
CA ALA A 38 -25.83 -77.08 20.74
C ALA A 38 -26.74 -76.57 21.87
N ALA A 39 -26.75 -75.25 22.09
CA ALA A 39 -27.58 -74.62 23.11
C ALA A 39 -29.06 -74.49 22.69
N ALA A 40 -29.35 -74.20 21.42
CA ALA A 40 -30.72 -74.03 20.92
C ALA A 40 -31.41 -75.37 20.58
N LYS A 41 -30.64 -76.46 20.36
CA LYS A 41 -31.11 -77.79 19.92
C LYS A 41 -31.92 -77.72 18.61
N THR A 42 -31.38 -77.05 17.60
CA THR A 42 -32.02 -76.78 16.30
C THR A 42 -31.24 -77.39 15.13
N ASP A 43 -31.86 -77.45 13.94
CA ASP A 43 -31.20 -77.91 12.71
C ASP A 43 -30.04 -77.00 12.28
N MET A 44 -29.06 -77.58 11.58
CA MET A 44 -27.83 -76.91 11.14
C MET A 44 -28.10 -75.79 10.13
N ASN A 45 -29.04 -75.98 9.21
CA ASN A 45 -29.30 -75.02 8.14
C ASN A 45 -30.01 -73.77 8.69
N THR A 46 -31.05 -73.97 9.50
CA THR A 46 -31.77 -72.89 10.18
C THR A 46 -30.85 -72.08 11.10
N THR A 47 -29.93 -72.75 11.82
CA THR A 47 -28.99 -72.07 12.72
C THR A 47 -27.99 -71.20 11.96
N SER A 48 -27.50 -71.65 10.79
CA SER A 48 -26.52 -70.92 10.00
C SER A 48 -27.11 -69.65 9.37
N GLU A 49 -28.34 -69.74 8.85
CA GLU A 49 -29.07 -68.60 8.27
C GLU A 49 -29.45 -67.58 9.33
N ALA A 50 -30.02 -68.01 10.45
CA ALA A 50 -30.37 -67.14 11.58
C ALA A 50 -29.13 -66.45 12.15
N MET A 51 -28.00 -67.14 12.32
CA MET A 51 -26.76 -66.51 12.78
C MET A 51 -26.20 -65.47 11.82
N LYS A 52 -26.40 -65.63 10.51
CA LYS A 52 -26.02 -64.62 9.51
C LYS A 52 -26.90 -63.38 9.64
N GLN A 53 -28.21 -63.56 9.80
CA GLN A 53 -29.16 -62.47 10.02
C GLN A 53 -28.87 -61.72 11.33
N TRP A 54 -28.65 -62.46 12.42
CA TRP A 54 -28.30 -61.88 13.72
C TRP A 54 -26.98 -61.10 13.68
N ARG A 55 -25.92 -61.63 13.06
CA ARG A 55 -24.65 -60.89 12.90
C ARG A 55 -24.83 -59.59 12.11
N ASN A 56 -25.57 -59.64 11.01
CA ASN A 56 -25.87 -58.43 10.23
C ASN A 56 -26.63 -57.40 11.08
N GLN A 57 -27.60 -57.83 11.90
CA GLN A 57 -28.33 -56.94 12.81
C GLN A 57 -27.41 -56.30 13.86
N GLN A 58 -26.44 -57.05 14.41
CA GLN A 58 -25.47 -56.51 15.37
C GLN A 58 -24.51 -55.50 14.71
N GLU A 59 -24.00 -55.80 13.51
CA GLU A 59 -23.10 -54.88 12.79
C GLU A 59 -23.80 -53.57 12.39
N GLN A 60 -25.08 -53.64 12.01
CA GLN A 60 -25.88 -52.48 11.66
C GLN A 60 -26.22 -51.59 12.87
N GLN A 61 -26.31 -52.18 14.07
CA GLN A 61 -26.57 -51.47 15.32
C GLN A 61 -25.34 -50.69 15.82
N VAL A 62 -24.12 -51.17 15.53
CA VAL A 62 -22.86 -50.51 15.95
C VAL A 62 -22.51 -49.29 15.10
N GLN A 63 -22.98 -49.20 13.85
CA GLN A 63 -22.67 -48.10 12.94
C GLN A 63 -23.41 -46.77 13.25
N THR A 64 -24.33 -46.74 14.22
CA THR A 64 -25.21 -45.57 14.48
C THR A 64 -25.01 -44.92 15.86
N ALA A 65 -23.78 -44.91 16.38
CA ALA A 65 -23.43 -44.06 17.52
C ALA A 65 -22.96 -42.68 17.02
N GLN A 66 -23.91 -41.83 16.64
CA GLN A 66 -23.65 -40.41 16.35
C GLN A 66 -23.30 -39.73 17.69
N ILE A 67 -22.04 -39.30 17.85
CA ILE A 67 -21.60 -38.57 19.04
C ILE A 67 -22.11 -37.14 18.90
N ASP A 68 -23.17 -36.79 19.61
CA ASP A 68 -23.67 -35.42 19.68
C ASP A 68 -22.67 -34.53 20.45
N ILE A 69 -22.25 -33.43 19.82
CA ILE A 69 -21.39 -32.44 20.45
C ILE A 69 -22.21 -31.75 21.56
N PRO A 70 -21.72 -31.69 22.82
CA PRO A 70 -22.45 -31.05 23.90
C PRO A 70 -22.71 -29.55 23.61
N ASP A 71 -23.94 -29.09 23.85
CA ASP A 71 -24.36 -27.70 23.62
C ASP A 71 -23.44 -26.65 24.26
N ALA A 72 -22.87 -26.96 25.42
CA ALA A 72 -21.92 -26.08 26.10
C ALA A 72 -20.66 -25.80 25.27
N VAL A 73 -20.15 -26.82 24.56
CA VAL A 73 -18.99 -26.68 23.67
C VAL A 73 -19.37 -25.86 22.44
N GLN A 74 -20.55 -26.10 21.85
CA GLN A 74 -21.02 -25.33 20.70
C GLN A 74 -21.22 -23.84 21.03
N LYS A 75 -21.79 -23.54 22.21
CA LYS A 75 -21.92 -22.15 22.70
C LYS A 75 -20.55 -21.49 22.91
N ALA A 76 -19.62 -22.18 23.57
CA ALA A 76 -18.28 -21.64 23.80
C ALA A 76 -17.53 -21.34 22.50
N VAL A 77 -17.67 -22.19 21.47
CA VAL A 77 -17.08 -21.97 20.14
C VAL A 77 -17.71 -20.76 19.45
N ASN A 78 -19.04 -20.64 19.48
CA ASN A 78 -19.75 -19.51 18.88
C ASN A 78 -19.38 -18.18 19.56
N GLU A 79 -19.32 -18.15 20.88
CA GLU A 79 -18.90 -16.97 21.66
C GLU A 79 -17.45 -16.58 21.36
N THR A 80 -16.55 -17.57 21.28
CA THR A 80 -15.13 -17.30 20.97
C THR A 80 -14.98 -16.74 19.57
N THR A 81 -15.71 -17.31 18.60
CA THR A 81 -15.71 -16.82 17.21
C THR A 81 -16.24 -15.39 17.13
N ALA A 82 -17.32 -15.08 17.85
CA ALA A 82 -17.87 -13.72 17.94
C ALA A 82 -16.85 -12.73 18.55
N LYS A 83 -16.13 -13.14 19.60
CA LYS A 83 -15.07 -12.32 20.22
C LYS A 83 -13.91 -12.06 19.27
N ILE A 84 -13.43 -13.10 18.55
CA ILE A 84 -12.36 -12.95 17.56
C ILE A 84 -12.79 -11.99 16.45
N TRP A 85 -14.02 -12.14 15.95
CA TRP A 85 -14.56 -11.25 14.93
C TRP A 85 -14.65 -9.80 15.41
N SER A 86 -15.17 -9.59 16.62
CA SER A 86 -15.25 -8.25 17.21
C SER A 86 -13.87 -7.61 17.40
N LEU A 87 -12.87 -8.37 17.85
CA LEU A 87 -11.50 -7.89 18.00
C LEU A 87 -10.87 -7.55 16.64
N ALA A 88 -11.08 -8.39 15.63
CA ALA A 88 -10.60 -8.14 14.28
C ALA A 88 -11.22 -6.85 13.71
N GLN A 89 -12.53 -6.66 13.89
CA GLN A 89 -13.23 -5.45 13.45
C GLN A 89 -12.72 -4.20 14.17
N HIS A 90 -12.52 -4.27 15.48
CA HIS A 90 -11.94 -3.16 16.23
C HIS A 90 -10.53 -2.81 15.74
N THR A 91 -9.68 -3.81 15.56
CA THR A 91 -8.30 -3.62 15.07
C THR A 91 -8.28 -3.02 13.66
N ALA A 92 -9.18 -3.49 12.78
CA ALA A 92 -9.32 -2.95 11.42
C ALA A 92 -9.80 -1.49 11.44
N ASN A 93 -10.77 -1.16 12.28
CA ASN A 93 -11.27 0.21 12.43
C ASN A 93 -10.20 1.15 13.00
N ASP A 94 -9.43 0.70 13.99
CA ASP A 94 -8.35 1.47 14.58
C ASP A 94 -7.22 1.72 13.58
N ALA A 95 -6.86 0.70 12.80
CA ALA A 95 -5.88 0.81 11.72
C ALA A 95 -6.37 1.78 10.63
N LEU A 96 -7.64 1.69 10.22
CA LEU A 96 -8.25 2.59 9.25
C LEU A 96 -8.22 4.04 9.73
N HIS A 97 -8.65 4.29 10.96
CA HIS A 97 -8.66 5.63 11.54
C HIS A 97 -7.24 6.20 11.71
N THR A 98 -6.27 5.36 12.08
CA THR A 98 -4.86 5.76 12.17
C THR A 98 -4.31 6.13 10.80
N ALA A 99 -4.56 5.30 9.78
CA ALA A 99 -4.15 5.57 8.41
C ALA A 99 -4.79 6.83 7.85
N GLN A 100 -6.08 7.06 8.14
CA GLN A 100 -6.79 8.26 7.72
C GLN A 100 -6.19 9.52 8.36
N LYS A 101 -5.89 9.50 9.66
CA LYS A 101 -5.22 10.62 10.34
C LYS A 101 -3.82 10.90 9.78
N ALA A 102 -3.05 9.85 9.51
CA ALA A 102 -1.73 10.00 8.89
C ALA A 102 -1.84 10.63 7.50
N TRP A 103 -2.79 10.16 6.68
CA TRP A 103 -3.04 10.71 5.36
C TRP A 103 -3.52 12.16 5.39
N GLU A 104 -4.44 12.51 6.30
CA GLU A 104 -4.91 13.89 6.49
C GLU A 104 -3.77 14.82 6.91
N LYS A 105 -2.87 14.33 7.78
CA LYS A 105 -1.67 15.06 8.19
C LYS A 105 -0.72 15.26 7.00
N ASP A 106 -0.37 14.20 6.28
CA ASP A 106 0.53 14.28 5.13
C ASP A 106 -0.04 15.20 4.04
N LYS A 107 -1.37 15.16 3.85
CA LYS A 107 -2.07 16.06 2.92
C LYS A 107 -1.94 17.52 3.36
N ALA A 108 -2.18 17.81 4.65
CA ALA A 108 -2.04 19.17 5.18
C ALA A 108 -0.59 19.68 5.07
N GLU A 109 0.40 18.82 5.36
CA GLU A 109 1.82 19.16 5.20
C GLU A 109 2.17 19.42 3.72
N SER A 110 1.66 18.60 2.80
CA SER A 110 1.86 18.82 1.36
C SER A 110 1.21 20.11 0.86
N GLU A 111 0.00 20.43 1.33
CA GLU A 111 -0.68 21.68 1.01
C GLU A 111 0.10 22.89 1.55
N GLN A 112 0.63 22.80 2.77
CA GLN A 112 1.49 23.83 3.35
C GLN A 112 2.77 24.02 2.54
N LEU A 113 3.50 22.95 2.22
CA LEU A 113 4.73 23.04 1.42
C LEU A 113 4.47 23.63 0.04
N THR A 114 3.37 23.24 -0.61
CA THR A 114 2.98 23.78 -1.92
C THR A 114 2.73 25.29 -1.83
N LYS A 115 2.06 25.75 -0.77
CA LYS A 115 1.83 27.17 -0.52
C LYS A 115 3.14 27.92 -0.26
N GLU A 116 4.01 27.40 0.59
CA GLU A 116 5.31 28.00 0.89
C GLU A 116 6.18 28.14 -0.37
N ILE A 117 6.21 27.11 -1.22
CA ILE A 117 6.93 27.14 -2.50
C ILE A 117 6.33 28.20 -3.44
N ALA A 118 5.01 28.29 -3.53
CA ALA A 118 4.35 29.29 -4.37
C ALA A 118 4.67 30.72 -3.89
N GLU A 119 4.57 30.98 -2.58
CA GLU A 119 4.91 32.28 -2.00
C GLU A 119 6.38 32.65 -2.21
N GLU A 120 7.29 31.69 -2.08
CA GLU A 120 8.72 31.93 -2.30
C GLU A 120 9.03 32.14 -3.79
N TYR A 121 8.37 31.41 -4.68
CA TYR A 121 8.48 31.61 -6.13
C TYR A 121 8.01 33.02 -6.53
N ASP A 122 6.88 33.48 -5.99
CA ASP A 122 6.37 34.82 -6.25
C ASP A 122 7.35 35.90 -5.76
N LYS A 123 7.94 35.73 -4.57
CA LYS A 123 8.99 36.63 -4.07
C LYS A 123 10.20 36.64 -4.99
N GLN A 124 10.67 35.47 -5.42
CA GLN A 124 11.82 35.36 -6.32
C GLN A 124 11.53 36.01 -7.68
N SER A 125 10.32 35.85 -8.21
CA SER A 125 9.88 36.50 -9.44
C SER A 125 9.97 38.02 -9.32
N ILE A 126 9.45 38.60 -8.22
CA ILE A 126 9.53 40.05 -7.94
C ILE A 126 10.99 40.52 -7.84
N ILE A 127 11.85 39.76 -7.15
CA ILE A 127 13.28 40.10 -7.02
C ILE A 127 13.97 40.07 -8.39
N LEU A 128 13.67 39.08 -9.22
CA LEU A 128 14.23 38.97 -10.57
C LEU A 128 13.77 40.12 -11.47
N GLU A 129 12.49 40.48 -11.41
CA GLU A 129 11.95 41.63 -12.14
C GLU A 129 12.66 42.92 -11.71
N LYS A 130 12.75 43.18 -10.40
CA LYS A 130 13.43 44.34 -9.86
C LYS A 130 14.91 44.40 -10.25
N THR A 131 15.62 43.28 -10.14
CA THR A 131 17.04 43.19 -10.51
C THR A 131 17.23 43.44 -12.01
N THR A 132 16.30 42.95 -12.83
CA THR A 132 16.34 43.17 -14.28
C THR A 132 16.09 44.64 -14.62
N GLU A 133 15.15 45.29 -13.94
CA GLU A 133 14.87 46.72 -14.07
C GLU A 133 16.09 47.56 -13.67
N GLU A 134 16.67 47.30 -12.49
CA GLU A 134 17.88 47.97 -12.01
C GLU A 134 19.06 47.79 -12.97
N LYS A 135 19.26 46.57 -13.50
CA LYS A 135 20.28 46.30 -14.51
C LYS A 135 20.04 47.11 -15.79
N ASN A 136 18.80 47.19 -16.27
CA ASN A 136 18.46 47.93 -17.47
C ASN A 136 18.71 49.44 -17.28
N GLN A 137 18.36 49.98 -16.11
CA GLN A 137 18.63 51.39 -15.75
C GLN A 137 20.14 51.66 -15.77
N LEU A 138 20.95 50.83 -15.11
CA LEU A 138 22.41 50.96 -15.13
C LEU A 138 22.99 50.86 -16.55
N CYS A 139 22.45 50.00 -17.40
CA CYS A 139 22.88 49.92 -18.81
C CYS A 139 22.59 51.23 -19.57
N ILE A 140 21.43 51.85 -19.35
CA ILE A 140 21.07 53.15 -19.94
C ILE A 140 22.02 54.25 -19.43
N GLU A 141 22.26 54.31 -18.12
CA GLU A 141 23.19 55.28 -17.52
C GLU A 141 24.61 55.14 -18.06
N LEU A 142 25.12 53.92 -18.15
CA LEU A 142 26.44 53.65 -18.74
C LEU A 142 26.51 54.06 -20.21
N GLN A 143 25.44 53.84 -20.98
CA GLN A 143 25.37 54.26 -22.38
C GLN A 143 25.36 55.79 -22.51
N ASN A 144 24.60 56.49 -21.67
CA ASN A 144 24.56 57.94 -21.64
C ASN A 144 25.93 58.53 -21.27
N LEU A 145 26.55 58.03 -20.20
CA LEU A 145 27.88 58.47 -19.77
C LEU A 145 28.94 58.24 -20.86
N LYS A 146 28.84 57.13 -21.58
CA LYS A 146 29.73 56.84 -22.72
C LYS A 146 29.53 57.83 -23.88
N SER A 147 28.29 58.24 -24.15
CA SER A 147 27.98 59.28 -25.14
C SER A 147 28.51 60.64 -24.71
N GLU A 148 28.29 61.03 -23.47
CA GLU A 148 28.82 62.30 -22.92
C GLU A 148 30.34 62.35 -22.97
N TYR A 149 31.00 61.23 -22.64
CA TYR A 149 32.45 61.10 -22.72
C TYR A 149 32.97 61.25 -24.15
N SER A 150 32.31 60.62 -25.14
CA SER A 150 32.73 60.74 -26.55
C SER A 150 32.51 62.15 -27.10
N GLU A 151 31.44 62.83 -26.69
CA GLU A 151 31.19 64.23 -27.01
C GLU A 151 32.24 65.15 -26.39
N ALA A 152 32.60 64.92 -25.12
CA ALA A 152 33.63 65.69 -24.42
C ALA A 152 35.00 65.53 -25.11
N LEU A 153 35.36 64.31 -25.51
CA LEU A 153 36.57 64.06 -26.29
C LEU A 153 36.57 64.80 -27.63
N THR A 154 35.44 64.83 -28.32
CA THR A 154 35.29 65.55 -29.60
C THR A 154 35.43 67.06 -29.41
N LYS A 155 34.84 67.62 -28.35
CA LYS A 155 34.98 69.03 -27.98
C LYS A 155 36.43 69.38 -27.64
N LEU A 156 37.11 68.53 -26.87
CA LEU A 156 38.52 68.71 -26.52
C LEU A 156 39.42 68.71 -27.75
N ALA A 157 39.24 67.75 -28.66
CA ALA A 157 39.97 67.69 -29.93
C ALA A 157 39.73 68.94 -30.78
N GLY A 158 38.49 69.44 -30.82
CA GLY A 158 38.17 70.69 -31.52
C GLY A 158 38.82 71.94 -30.89
N GLN A 159 38.93 71.99 -29.56
CA GLN A 159 39.63 73.08 -28.87
C GLN A 159 41.15 73.03 -29.10
N GLN A 160 41.74 71.83 -29.09
CA GLN A 160 43.16 71.64 -29.42
C GLN A 160 43.47 72.11 -30.83
N ALA A 161 42.68 71.72 -31.83
CA ALA A 161 42.86 72.18 -33.21
C ALA A 161 42.73 73.71 -33.35
N ARG A 162 41.83 74.35 -32.59
CA ARG A 162 41.71 75.82 -32.57
C ARG A 162 42.92 76.48 -31.92
N LEU A 163 43.43 75.94 -30.83
CA LEU A 163 44.65 76.43 -30.18
C LEU A 163 45.83 76.34 -31.15
N GLU A 164 46.02 75.21 -31.82
CA GLU A 164 47.07 75.02 -32.83
C GLU A 164 46.94 76.04 -33.98
N ALA A 165 45.72 76.28 -34.48
CA ALA A 165 45.49 77.27 -35.52
C ALA A 165 45.82 78.70 -35.07
N VAL A 166 45.47 79.07 -33.83
CA VAL A 166 45.82 80.38 -33.25
C VAL A 166 47.33 80.50 -33.06
N GLU A 167 48.01 79.45 -32.59
CA GLU A 167 49.47 79.43 -32.47
C GLU A 167 50.17 79.56 -33.83
N GLN A 168 49.66 78.90 -34.87
CA GLN A 168 50.15 79.05 -36.24
C GLN A 168 49.96 80.49 -36.75
N HIS A 169 48.76 81.04 -36.60
CA HIS A 169 48.47 82.42 -36.98
C HIS A 169 49.37 83.44 -36.26
N ASN A 170 49.59 83.25 -34.95
CA ASN A 170 50.50 84.09 -34.17
C ASN A 170 51.95 83.98 -34.68
N LYS A 171 52.42 82.78 -35.04
CA LYS A 171 53.76 82.58 -35.65
C LYS A 171 53.88 83.31 -36.99
N GLU A 172 52.85 83.25 -37.84
CA GLU A 172 52.81 83.96 -39.12
C GLU A 172 52.89 85.49 -38.93
N LEU A 173 52.08 86.04 -38.02
CA LEU A 173 52.10 87.47 -37.69
C LEU A 173 53.49 87.92 -37.20
N LEU A 174 54.10 87.18 -36.28
CA LEU A 174 55.47 87.47 -35.81
C LEU A 174 56.49 87.40 -36.94
N GLY A 175 56.32 86.49 -37.90
CA GLY A 175 57.13 86.41 -39.11
C GLY A 175 57.02 87.67 -39.97
N LEU A 176 55.80 88.17 -40.17
CA LEU A 176 55.54 89.40 -40.94
C LEU A 176 56.13 90.64 -40.26
N PHE A 177 55.99 90.79 -38.93
CA PHE A 177 56.59 91.91 -38.19
C PHE A 177 58.13 91.92 -38.34
N LYS A 178 58.78 90.76 -38.16
CA LYS A 178 60.24 90.64 -38.34
C LYS A 178 60.70 90.94 -39.77
N TYR A 179 59.87 90.66 -40.78
CA TYR A 179 60.16 90.98 -42.18
C TYR A 179 60.00 92.48 -42.46
N SER A 180 59.01 93.14 -41.85
CA SER A 180 58.79 94.58 -41.95
C SER A 180 59.92 95.39 -41.31
N ASP A 181 60.35 95.05 -40.09
CA ASP A 181 61.44 95.77 -39.39
C ASP A 181 62.78 95.72 -40.16
N LYS A 182 63.06 94.60 -40.85
CA LYS A 182 64.24 94.48 -41.72
C LYS A 182 64.16 95.37 -42.97
N LYS A 183 62.96 95.66 -43.47
CA LYS A 183 62.75 96.48 -44.67
C LYS A 183 62.81 97.98 -44.37
N THR A 184 62.57 98.38 -43.12
CA THR A 184 62.66 99.78 -42.66
C THR A 184 64.05 100.19 -42.13
N ALA A 185 65.00 99.26 -42.01
CA ALA A 185 66.36 99.50 -41.52
C ALA A 185 67.44 99.62 -42.64
N HIS A 186 67.02 99.94 -43.87
CA HIS A 186 67.86 100.33 -45.01
C HIS A 186 67.41 101.69 -45.54
#